data_AF-A0A811LDX3-F1
#
_entry.id   AF-A0A811LDX3-F1
#
_cell.length_a   1.000
_cell.length_b   1.000
_cell.length_c   1.000
_cell.angle_alpha   90.00
_cell.angle_beta   90.00
_cell.angle_gamma   90.00
#
_symmetry.space_group_name_H-M   'P 1'
#
loop_
_entity.id
_entity.type
_entity.pdbx_description
1 polymer ?
#
loop_
_entity_poly.entity_id
_entity_poly.type
_entity_poly.pdbx_seq_one_letter_code
_entity_poly.pdbx_strand_id
1 'polypeptide(L)'
;MKLLLFLIPFVPFILADDNVKEINAKCRGLLSCAVKKKCIQMNYLIKQFDQQEISSDMYNALDKAVDYGCIFTSGCLDECNRCPLCQNSKQQLVDVLSGSKREEGGECYVLVNCASDCVAASGTDITKINYCLRRKCAFHCFDGSCQKCSAFVTRIFNQVCVSGDLRAKVKNFEGHCYEMFREIVYHKFIKEFEEAGSEPSIGNRQGNATKEN
;
A
#
# COMPACT_ATOMS: atom_id res chain seq x y z
N MET A 1 -41.72 -43.19 -8.25
CA MET A 1 -41.63 -41.86 -8.88
C MET A 1 -40.32 -41.21 -8.46
N LYS A 2 -39.64 -40.51 -9.38
CA LYS A 2 -38.19 -40.28 -9.44
C LYS A 2 -37.56 -39.56 -8.23
N LEU A 3 -36.41 -40.12 -7.85
CA LEU A 3 -35.28 -39.54 -7.13
C LEU A 3 -34.77 -38.27 -7.84
N LEU A 4 -34.64 -37.15 -7.13
CA LEU A 4 -33.99 -35.93 -7.62
C LEU A 4 -32.94 -35.50 -6.58
N LEU A 5 -31.77 -36.12 -6.67
CA LEU A 5 -30.51 -35.62 -6.12
C LEU A 5 -30.16 -34.32 -6.84
N PHE A 6 -30.25 -33.18 -6.16
CA PHE A 6 -29.58 -31.96 -6.60
C PHE A 6 -28.08 -32.11 -6.32
N LEU A 7 -27.34 -32.53 -7.35
CA LEU A 7 -25.89 -32.34 -7.43
C LEU A 7 -25.63 -30.85 -7.56
N ILE A 8 -25.30 -30.19 -6.45
CA ILE A 8 -24.63 -28.88 -6.48
C ILE A 8 -23.24 -29.14 -7.04
N PRO A 9 -22.84 -28.56 -8.19
CA PRO A 9 -21.45 -28.63 -8.60
C PRO A 9 -20.65 -27.80 -7.60
N PHE A 10 -19.91 -28.49 -6.73
CA PHE A 10 -18.72 -27.93 -6.09
C PHE A 10 -17.78 -27.49 -7.21
N VAL A 11 -17.89 -26.24 -7.64
CA VAL A 11 -16.86 -25.60 -8.46
C VAL A 11 -15.73 -25.25 -7.50
N PRO A 12 -14.54 -25.86 -7.64
CA PRO A 12 -13.41 -25.46 -6.83
C PRO A 12 -12.98 -24.05 -7.26
N PHE A 13 -13.15 -23.10 -6.35
CA PHE A 13 -12.64 -21.74 -6.41
C PHE A 13 -11.09 -21.78 -6.41
N ILE A 14 -10.46 -22.11 -7.55
CA ILE A 14 -8.98 -22.19 -7.71
C ILE A 14 -8.50 -21.29 -8.87
N LEU A 15 -9.00 -20.05 -8.97
CA LEU A 15 -8.54 -19.10 -10.01
C LEU A 15 -7.86 -17.82 -9.46
N ALA A 16 -7.65 -17.72 -8.15
CA ALA A 16 -7.01 -16.54 -7.55
C ALA A 16 -5.48 -16.62 -7.47
N ASP A 17 -4.89 -17.82 -7.40
CA ASP A 17 -3.46 -17.99 -7.10
C ASP A 17 -2.54 -17.70 -8.29
N ASP A 18 -2.95 -18.07 -9.51
CA ASP A 18 -2.14 -17.86 -10.72
C ASP A 18 -2.01 -16.38 -11.09
N ASN A 19 -3.10 -15.61 -10.96
CA ASN A 19 -3.09 -14.16 -11.16
C ASN A 19 -2.17 -13.45 -10.15
N VAL A 20 -2.15 -13.91 -8.89
CA VAL A 20 -1.27 -13.32 -7.85
C VAL A 20 0.20 -13.64 -8.14
N LYS A 21 0.53 -14.87 -8.56
CA LYS A 21 1.90 -15.26 -8.95
C LYS A 21 2.40 -14.46 -10.14
N GLU A 22 1.55 -14.25 -11.15
CA GLU A 22 1.89 -13.46 -12.34
C GLU A 22 2.11 -11.98 -12.01
N ILE A 23 1.21 -11.36 -11.22
CA ILE A 23 1.39 -9.98 -10.73
C ILE A 23 2.70 -9.86 -9.94
N ASN A 24 3.00 -10.82 -9.07
CA ASN A 24 4.22 -10.82 -8.28
C ASN A 24 5.48 -10.98 -9.14
N ALA A 25 5.43 -11.76 -10.22
CA ALA A 25 6.55 -11.87 -11.15
C ALA A 25 6.79 -10.54 -11.90
N LYS A 26 5.71 -9.94 -12.42
CA LYS A 26 5.76 -8.65 -13.14
C LYS A 26 6.25 -7.49 -12.26
N CYS A 27 5.80 -7.43 -11.00
CA CYS A 27 6.18 -6.36 -10.08
C CYS A 27 7.55 -6.54 -9.39
N ARG A 28 8.13 -7.74 -9.41
CA ARG A 28 9.49 -7.97 -8.88
C ARG A 28 10.56 -7.14 -9.62
N GLY A 29 10.41 -6.98 -10.94
CA GLY A 29 11.33 -6.16 -11.74
C GLY A 29 11.35 -4.69 -11.30
N LEU A 30 10.18 -4.11 -11.05
CA LEU A 30 10.02 -2.73 -10.57
C LEU A 30 10.73 -2.50 -9.24
N LEU A 31 10.52 -3.41 -8.29
CA LEU A 31 11.09 -3.32 -6.96
C LEU A 31 12.63 -3.41 -7.00
N SER A 32 13.18 -4.27 -7.86
CA SER A 32 14.64 -4.32 -8.10
C SER A 32 15.16 -3.03 -8.74
N CYS A 33 14.43 -2.49 -9.72
CA CYS A 33 14.79 -1.22 -10.35
C CYS A 33 14.81 -0.08 -9.32
N ALA A 34 13.78 0.06 -8.49
CA ALA A 34 13.65 1.16 -7.53
C ALA A 34 14.84 1.23 -6.56
N VAL A 35 15.33 0.07 -6.10
CA VAL A 35 16.54 -0.01 -5.27
C VAL A 35 17.80 0.32 -6.08
N LYS A 36 17.98 -0.31 -7.26
CA LYS A 36 19.18 -0.12 -8.10
C LYS A 36 19.35 1.32 -8.59
N LYS A 37 18.25 1.98 -8.94
CA LYS A 37 18.21 3.37 -9.43
C LYS A 37 18.17 4.40 -8.31
N LYS A 38 18.25 3.96 -7.04
CA LYS A 38 18.21 4.82 -5.85
C LYS A 38 16.92 5.67 -5.76
N CYS A 39 15.81 5.19 -6.32
CA CYS A 39 14.49 5.75 -6.04
C CYS A 39 14.08 5.50 -4.58
N ILE A 40 14.79 4.62 -3.87
CA ILE A 40 14.62 4.38 -2.43
C ILE A 40 15.94 4.64 -1.72
N GLN A 41 15.93 5.53 -0.73
CA GLN A 41 17.10 5.90 0.07
C GLN A 41 17.40 4.86 1.17
N MET A 42 17.90 3.68 0.77
CA MET A 42 18.09 2.54 1.67
C MET A 42 18.98 2.85 2.90
N ASN A 43 20.12 3.52 2.69
CA ASN A 43 21.04 3.86 3.78
C ASN A 43 20.42 4.81 4.81
N TYR A 44 19.50 5.68 4.39
CA TYR A 44 18.75 6.53 5.30
C TYR A 44 17.79 5.67 6.13
N LEU A 45 17.01 4.80 5.50
CA LEU A 45 16.07 3.92 6.20
C LEU A 45 16.73 3.02 7.23
N ILE A 46 17.84 2.36 6.87
CA ILE A 46 18.58 1.51 7.81
C ILE A 46 18.94 2.29 9.08
N LYS A 47 19.41 3.54 8.94
CA LYS A 47 19.73 4.41 10.08
C LYS A 47 18.50 4.82 10.89
N GLN A 48 17.35 5.01 10.26
CA GLN A 48 16.11 5.37 10.96
C GLN A 48 15.49 4.19 11.71
N PHE A 49 15.86 2.96 11.36
CA PHE A 49 15.33 1.74 11.98
C PHE A 49 16.27 1.16 13.04
N ASP A 50 17.55 1.58 13.06
CA ASP A 50 18.59 1.02 13.93
C ASP A 50 18.32 1.28 15.42
N GLN A 51 18.14 0.19 16.17
CA GLN A 51 17.85 0.14 17.61
C GLN A 51 16.63 0.97 18.04
N GLN A 52 15.71 1.24 17.12
CA GLN A 52 14.46 1.96 17.41
C GLN A 52 13.32 1.02 17.78
N GLU A 53 12.41 1.50 18.62
CA GLU A 53 11.10 0.89 18.82
C GLU A 53 10.15 1.31 17.70
N ILE A 54 9.17 0.46 17.39
CA ILE A 54 8.21 0.75 16.32
C ILE A 54 7.40 2.00 16.67
N SER A 55 7.36 2.95 15.74
CA SER A 55 6.71 4.24 15.95
C SER A 55 6.23 4.88 14.65
N SER A 56 5.41 5.93 14.78
CA SER A 56 4.91 6.71 13.64
C SER A 56 6.03 7.36 12.79
N ASP A 57 7.20 7.58 13.38
CA ASP A 57 8.34 8.19 12.69
C ASP A 57 8.96 7.25 11.66
N MET A 58 8.85 5.93 11.86
CA MET A 58 9.28 4.95 10.87
C MET A 58 8.45 5.06 9.59
N TYR A 59 7.15 5.31 9.70
CA TYR A 59 6.30 5.59 8.52
C TYR A 59 6.73 6.88 7.82
N ASN A 60 6.99 7.95 8.59
CA ASN A 60 7.45 9.22 8.04
C ASN A 60 8.79 9.06 7.32
N ALA A 61 9.69 8.25 7.87
CA ALA A 61 10.98 7.91 7.26
C ALA A 61 10.79 7.14 5.95
N LEU A 62 9.89 6.14 5.91
CA LEU A 62 9.55 5.38 4.70
C LEU A 62 9.02 6.30 3.60
N ASP A 63 8.02 7.11 3.91
CA ASP A 63 7.41 8.06 2.97
C ASP A 63 8.41 9.11 2.45
N LYS A 64 9.36 9.53 3.29
CA LYS A 64 10.45 10.43 2.88
C LYS A 64 11.51 9.75 2.02
N ALA A 65 11.80 8.47 2.26
CA ALA A 65 12.88 7.75 1.60
C ALA A 65 12.49 7.23 0.21
N VAL A 66 11.19 7.10 -0.08
CA VAL A 66 10.67 6.57 -1.34
C VAL A 66 10.32 7.73 -2.27
N ASP A 67 11.05 7.85 -3.37
CA ASP A 67 10.72 8.77 -4.46
C ASP A 67 9.77 8.10 -5.45
N TYR A 68 8.47 8.26 -5.21
CA TYR A 68 7.42 7.75 -6.11
C TYR A 68 7.51 8.38 -7.52
N GLY A 69 8.00 9.61 -7.65
CA GLY A 69 8.22 10.25 -8.95
C GLY A 69 9.29 9.52 -9.77
N CYS A 70 10.40 9.16 -9.13
CA CYS A 70 11.45 8.31 -9.70
C CYS A 70 10.91 6.93 -10.11
N ILE A 71 10.09 6.30 -9.25
CA ILE A 71 9.49 5.00 -9.55
C ILE A 71 8.53 5.08 -10.76
N PHE A 72 7.66 6.09 -10.81
CA PHE A 72 6.62 6.21 -11.83
C PHE A 72 7.10 6.75 -13.18
N THR A 73 8.21 7.49 -13.18
CA THR A 73 8.68 8.22 -14.37
C THR A 73 10.18 8.07 -14.62
N SER A 74 11.03 8.86 -13.97
CA SER A 74 12.41 9.08 -14.41
C SER A 74 13.36 7.90 -14.19
N GLY A 75 13.06 7.00 -13.26
CA GLY A 75 13.95 5.90 -12.86
C GLY A 75 13.54 4.51 -13.34
N CYS A 76 12.24 4.19 -13.27
CA CYS A 76 11.73 2.82 -13.45
C CYS A 76 10.43 2.73 -14.28
N LEU A 77 10.24 3.65 -15.24
CA LEU A 77 9.02 3.74 -16.05
C LEU A 77 8.65 2.42 -16.74
N ASP A 78 9.62 1.75 -17.37
CA ASP A 78 9.37 0.52 -18.12
C ASP A 78 8.93 -0.62 -17.22
N GLU A 79 9.58 -0.78 -16.07
CA GLU A 79 9.19 -1.77 -15.07
C GLU A 79 7.84 -1.42 -14.43
N CYS A 80 7.55 -0.13 -14.23
CA CYS A 80 6.28 0.33 -13.70
C CYS A 80 5.13 -0.01 -14.66
N ASN A 81 5.31 0.25 -15.96
CA ASN A 81 4.32 -0.06 -16.99
C ASN A 81 4.07 -1.57 -17.13
N ARG A 82 5.03 -2.43 -16.77
CA ARG A 82 4.87 -3.89 -16.76
C ARG A 82 4.21 -4.42 -15.49
N CYS A 83 4.25 -3.66 -14.39
CA CYS A 83 3.66 -4.02 -13.11
C CYS A 83 2.23 -3.46 -12.99
N PRO A 84 1.17 -4.29 -13.00
CA PRO A 84 -0.21 -3.80 -12.98
C PRO A 84 -0.55 -2.94 -11.76
N LEU A 85 0.08 -3.20 -10.62
CA LEU A 85 -0.09 -2.41 -9.39
C LEU A 85 0.48 -1.00 -9.56
N CYS A 86 1.68 -0.87 -10.14
CA CYS A 86 2.31 0.43 -10.36
C CYS A 86 1.57 1.23 -11.42
N GLN A 87 1.16 0.59 -12.51
CA GLN A 87 0.36 1.24 -13.54
C GLN A 87 -0.97 1.77 -12.99
N ASN A 88 -1.65 0.99 -12.14
CA ASN A 88 -2.88 1.42 -11.50
C ASN A 88 -2.66 2.59 -10.54
N SER A 89 -1.63 2.53 -9.68
CA SER A 89 -1.27 3.65 -8.80
C SER A 89 -0.87 4.91 -9.56
N LYS A 90 -0.17 4.76 -10.70
CA LYS A 90 0.17 5.86 -11.60
C LYS A 90 -1.09 6.49 -12.20
N GLN A 91 -2.07 5.69 -12.63
CA GLN A 91 -3.33 6.21 -13.14
C GLN A 91 -4.14 6.93 -12.05
N GLN A 92 -4.21 6.37 -10.84
CA GLN A 92 -4.84 7.04 -9.69
C GLN A 92 -4.20 8.40 -9.41
N LEU A 93 -2.86 8.51 -9.50
CA LEU A 93 -2.18 9.78 -9.36
C LEU A 93 -2.56 10.77 -10.47
N VAL A 94 -2.68 10.30 -11.73
CA VAL A 94 -3.16 11.15 -12.83
C VAL A 94 -4.56 11.66 -12.55
N ASP A 95 -5.48 10.80 -12.11
CA ASP A 95 -6.86 11.18 -11.77
C ASP A 95 -6.89 12.27 -10.68
N VAL A 96 -6.06 12.12 -9.64
CA VAL A 96 -5.92 13.13 -8.57
C VAL A 96 -5.40 14.46 -9.11
N LEU A 97 -4.37 14.42 -9.95
CA LEU A 97 -3.75 15.63 -10.52
C LEU A 97 -4.63 16.32 -11.57
N SER A 98 -5.50 15.57 -12.27
CA SER A 98 -6.50 16.13 -13.19
C SER A 98 -7.76 16.62 -12.46
N GLY A 99 -7.84 16.45 -11.13
CA GLY A 99 -9.01 16.80 -10.34
C GLY A 99 -10.22 15.88 -10.62
N SER A 100 -9.98 14.73 -11.24
CA SER A 100 -11.01 13.75 -11.52
C SER A 100 -11.46 13.07 -10.22
N LYS A 101 -12.77 12.88 -10.08
CA LYS A 101 -13.37 12.08 -9.01
C LYS A 101 -13.78 10.73 -9.54
N ARG A 102 -13.72 9.72 -8.68
CA ARG A 102 -14.28 8.40 -8.96
C ARG A 102 -15.72 8.34 -8.48
N GLU A 103 -16.51 7.47 -9.10
CA GLU A 103 -17.88 7.17 -8.69
C GLU A 103 -17.91 6.28 -7.45
N GLU A 104 -18.97 6.39 -6.65
CA GLU A 104 -19.17 5.58 -5.45
C GLU A 104 -19.18 4.09 -5.79
N GLY A 105 -18.51 3.27 -4.98
CA GLY A 105 -18.29 1.84 -5.27
C GLY A 105 -17.17 1.57 -6.29
N GLY A 106 -16.61 2.61 -6.91
CA GLY A 106 -15.43 2.49 -7.77
C GLY A 106 -14.17 2.09 -7.00
N GLU A 107 -13.21 1.51 -7.70
CA GLU A 107 -11.94 1.09 -7.11
C GLU A 107 -11.23 2.24 -6.40
N CYS A 108 -10.92 2.06 -5.11
CA CYS A 108 -10.22 3.05 -4.28
C CYS A 108 -10.89 4.43 -4.27
N TYR A 109 -12.22 4.47 -4.45
CA TYR A 109 -13.04 5.68 -4.47
C TYR A 109 -12.72 6.65 -3.33
N VAL A 110 -12.70 6.15 -2.09
CA VAL A 110 -12.47 6.96 -0.88
C VAL A 110 -11.10 7.63 -0.91
N LEU A 111 -10.05 6.85 -1.20
CA LEU A 111 -8.67 7.34 -1.28
C LEU A 111 -8.51 8.40 -2.38
N VAL A 112 -8.97 8.10 -3.59
CA VAL A 112 -8.81 8.99 -4.75
C VAL A 112 -9.58 10.29 -4.54
N ASN A 113 -10.82 10.21 -4.07
CA ASN A 113 -11.62 11.42 -3.86
C ASN A 113 -11.09 12.27 -2.70
N CYS A 114 -10.61 11.64 -1.61
CA CYS A 114 -9.89 12.37 -0.54
C CYS A 114 -8.70 13.14 -1.12
N ALA A 115 -7.89 12.48 -1.96
CA ALA A 115 -6.70 13.09 -2.55
C ALA A 115 -7.06 14.22 -3.54
N SER A 116 -8.08 14.03 -4.38
CA SER A 116 -8.60 15.07 -5.29
C SER A 116 -9.12 16.28 -4.50
N ASP A 117 -9.83 16.06 -3.40
CA ASP A 117 -10.33 17.14 -2.53
C ASP A 117 -9.17 17.88 -1.83
N CYS A 118 -8.11 17.17 -1.41
CA CYS A 118 -6.90 17.80 -0.88
C CYS A 118 -6.25 18.75 -1.89
N VAL A 119 -6.11 18.33 -3.15
CA VAL A 119 -5.53 19.15 -4.22
C VAL A 119 -6.41 20.35 -4.52
N ALA A 120 -7.72 20.13 -4.67
CA ALA A 120 -8.69 21.19 -4.96
C ALA A 120 -8.74 22.26 -3.85
N ALA A 121 -8.77 21.85 -2.58
CA ALA A 121 -8.84 22.77 -1.45
C ALA A 121 -7.54 23.52 -1.17
N SER A 122 -6.39 22.95 -1.54
CA SER A 122 -5.07 23.51 -1.23
C SER A 122 -4.50 24.39 -2.35
N GLY A 123 -5.11 24.38 -3.54
CA GLY A 123 -4.64 25.15 -4.69
C GLY A 123 -3.22 24.75 -5.10
N THR A 124 -2.28 25.71 -5.06
CA THR A 124 -0.85 25.47 -5.35
C THR A 124 0.02 25.35 -4.10
N ASP A 125 -0.57 25.33 -2.90
CA ASP A 125 0.18 25.20 -1.64
C ASP A 125 0.62 23.75 -1.43
N ILE A 126 1.81 23.43 -1.93
CA ILE A 126 2.41 22.10 -1.87
C ILE A 126 2.55 21.60 -0.43
N THR A 127 2.75 22.49 0.54
CA THR A 127 2.85 22.11 1.96
C THR A 127 1.52 21.61 2.49
N LYS A 128 0.42 22.31 2.17
CA LYS A 128 -0.94 21.88 2.54
C LYS A 128 -1.36 20.61 1.80
N ILE A 129 -1.04 20.50 0.51
CA ILE A 129 -1.29 19.28 -0.27
C ILE A 129 -0.58 18.10 0.38
N ASN A 130 0.72 18.22 0.64
CA ASN A 130 1.51 17.14 1.24
C ASN A 130 1.01 16.76 2.63
N TYR A 131 0.68 17.74 3.46
CA TYR A 131 0.09 17.49 4.76
C TYR A 131 -1.22 16.70 4.62
N CYS A 132 -2.13 17.15 3.76
CA CYS A 132 -3.43 16.54 3.55
C CYS A 132 -3.31 15.10 3.03
N LEU A 133 -2.52 14.88 1.98
CA LEU A 133 -2.30 13.56 1.39
C LEU A 133 -1.66 12.59 2.39
N ARG A 134 -0.59 13.00 3.08
CA ARG A 134 0.23 12.12 3.93
C ARG A 134 -0.34 11.90 5.34
N ARG A 135 -1.17 12.83 5.84
CA ARG A 135 -1.81 12.71 7.17
C ARG A 135 -3.24 12.21 7.10
N LYS A 136 -4.03 12.67 6.13
CA LYS A 136 -5.46 12.34 6.07
C LYS A 136 -5.72 11.21 5.09
N CYS A 137 -5.38 11.39 3.82
CA CYS A 137 -5.79 10.43 2.80
C CYS A 137 -5.03 9.11 2.84
N ALA A 138 -3.76 9.11 3.26
CA ALA A 138 -2.95 7.90 3.33
C ALA A 138 -3.57 6.81 4.22
N PHE A 139 -4.38 7.17 5.22
CA PHE A 139 -5.13 6.23 6.03
C PHE A 139 -6.05 5.32 5.19
N HIS A 140 -6.71 5.87 4.16
CA HIS A 140 -7.62 5.12 3.27
C HIS A 140 -6.90 4.09 2.39
N CYS A 141 -5.57 4.11 2.35
CA CYS A 141 -4.81 3.01 1.78
C CYS A 141 -4.92 1.75 2.65
N PHE A 142 -5.11 1.90 3.97
CA PHE A 142 -4.95 0.85 4.97
C PHE A 142 -6.22 0.55 5.78
N ASP A 143 -7.24 1.39 5.73
CA ASP A 143 -8.55 1.16 6.40
C ASP A 143 -9.41 0.05 5.74
N GLY A 144 -8.93 -0.50 4.62
CA GLY A 144 -9.64 -1.53 3.86
C GLY A 144 -10.41 -1.01 2.65
N SER A 145 -10.57 0.30 2.49
CA SER A 145 -11.27 0.92 1.35
C SER A 145 -10.50 0.82 0.03
N CYS A 146 -9.19 0.60 0.08
CA CYS A 146 -8.34 0.48 -1.12
C CYS A 146 -7.31 -0.65 -1.00
N GLN A 147 -7.75 -1.90 -1.17
CA GLN A 147 -6.89 -3.09 -1.06
C GLN A 147 -5.69 -3.08 -2.01
N LYS A 148 -5.85 -2.57 -3.24
CA LYS A 148 -4.74 -2.49 -4.20
C LYS A 148 -3.64 -1.53 -3.72
N CYS A 149 -4.00 -0.41 -3.08
CA CYS A 149 -3.02 0.50 -2.49
C CYS A 149 -2.25 -0.18 -1.35
N SER A 150 -2.97 -0.73 -0.35
CA SER A 150 -2.33 -1.46 0.76
C SER A 150 -1.38 -2.53 0.22
N ALA A 151 -1.84 -3.33 -0.74
CA ALA A 151 -1.07 -4.43 -1.29
C ALA A 151 0.15 -3.96 -2.11
N PHE A 152 0.10 -2.80 -2.76
CA PHE A 152 1.24 -2.21 -3.46
C PHE A 152 2.28 -1.66 -2.48
N VAL A 153 1.85 -0.83 -1.53
CA VAL A 153 2.76 -0.22 -0.54
C VAL A 153 3.40 -1.28 0.36
N THR A 154 2.64 -2.29 0.77
CA THR A 154 3.16 -3.44 1.54
C THR A 154 4.24 -4.20 0.76
N ARG A 155 4.11 -4.36 -0.57
CA ARG A 155 5.14 -5.01 -1.39
C ARG A 155 6.41 -4.17 -1.49
N ILE A 156 6.28 -2.85 -1.63
CA ILE A 156 7.43 -1.93 -1.58
C ILE A 156 8.12 -2.08 -0.24
N PHE A 157 7.38 -1.99 0.86
CA PHE A 157 7.94 -2.14 2.20
C PHE A 157 8.63 -3.49 2.38
N ASN A 158 7.99 -4.60 2.00
CA ASN A 158 8.59 -5.92 2.15
C ASN A 158 9.92 -6.04 1.40
N GLN A 159 10.01 -5.50 0.17
CA GLN A 159 11.27 -5.48 -0.54
C GLN A 159 12.32 -4.67 0.21
N VAL A 160 11.94 -3.48 0.69
CA VAL A 160 12.84 -2.59 1.42
C VAL A 160 13.34 -3.23 2.71
N CYS A 161 12.43 -3.82 3.47
CA CYS A 161 12.69 -4.53 4.71
C CYS A 161 13.67 -5.69 4.51
N VAL A 162 13.47 -6.51 3.47
CA VAL A 162 14.38 -7.62 3.15
C VAL A 162 15.73 -7.10 2.64
N SER A 163 15.73 -6.09 1.76
CA SER A 163 16.96 -5.59 1.14
C SER A 163 17.85 -4.82 2.12
N GLY A 164 17.24 -4.17 3.12
CA GLY A 164 17.93 -3.40 4.15
C GLY A 164 18.12 -4.17 5.47
N ASP A 165 17.72 -5.44 5.52
CA ASP A 165 17.71 -6.25 6.75
C ASP A 165 17.04 -5.53 7.95
N LEU A 166 15.94 -4.83 7.69
CA LEU A 166 15.34 -3.91 8.67
C LEU A 166 14.82 -4.64 9.91
N ARG A 167 14.46 -5.93 9.79
CA ARG A 167 14.02 -6.75 10.94
C ARG A 167 15.08 -6.83 12.02
N ALA A 168 16.34 -7.05 11.63
CA ALA A 168 17.45 -7.12 12.57
C ALA A 168 17.86 -5.74 13.13
N LYS A 169 17.32 -4.64 12.58
CA LYS A 169 17.61 -3.27 13.02
C LYS A 169 16.64 -2.80 14.10
N VAL A 170 15.38 -3.20 14.01
CA VAL A 170 14.35 -2.82 14.98
C VAL A 170 14.57 -3.54 16.31
N LYS A 171 14.50 -2.78 17.40
CA LYS A 171 14.71 -3.29 18.75
C LYS A 171 13.67 -4.36 19.08
N ASN A 172 14.14 -5.55 19.48
CA ASN A 172 13.30 -6.66 19.95
C ASN A 172 12.22 -7.14 18.97
N PHE A 173 12.39 -6.93 17.66
CA PHE A 173 11.40 -7.35 16.67
C PHE A 173 11.71 -8.74 16.09
N GLU A 174 10.79 -9.69 16.27
CA GLU A 174 10.96 -11.08 15.79
C GLU A 174 10.00 -11.47 14.63
N GLY A 175 8.96 -10.67 14.38
CA GLY A 175 7.94 -10.93 13.36
C GLY A 175 8.45 -10.80 11.92
N HIS A 176 7.57 -11.01 10.94
CA HIS A 176 7.83 -10.83 9.52
C HIS A 176 7.76 -9.35 9.09
N CYS A 177 8.34 -9.01 7.93
CA CYS A 177 8.30 -7.64 7.40
C CYS A 177 6.87 -7.08 7.28
N TYR A 178 5.89 -7.87 6.84
CA TYR A 178 4.53 -7.37 6.72
C TYR A 178 3.89 -7.07 8.08
N GLU A 179 4.30 -7.78 9.14
CA GLU A 179 3.82 -7.56 10.53
C GLU A 179 4.42 -6.27 11.07
N MET A 180 5.73 -6.07 10.87
CA MET A 180 6.40 -4.82 11.18
C MET A 180 5.70 -3.63 10.50
N PHE A 181 5.38 -3.78 9.22
CA PHE A 181 4.71 -2.72 8.47
C PHE A 181 3.32 -2.44 9.01
N ARG A 182 2.57 -3.49 9.36
CA ARG A 182 1.25 -3.36 9.98
C ARG A 182 1.34 -2.56 11.28
N GLU A 183 2.29 -2.88 12.16
CA GLU A 183 2.51 -2.14 13.40
C GLU A 183 2.93 -0.69 13.16
N ILE A 184 3.86 -0.45 12.22
CA ILE A 184 4.28 0.92 11.82
C ILE A 184 3.07 1.75 11.35
N VAL A 185 2.20 1.15 10.52
CA VAL A 185 1.00 1.82 10.00
C VAL A 185 -0.02 2.06 11.11
N TYR A 186 -0.22 1.10 12.02
CA TYR A 186 -1.08 1.29 13.20
C TYR A 186 -0.60 2.48 14.02
N HIS A 187 0.69 2.53 14.39
CA HIS A 187 1.26 3.65 15.15
C HIS A 187 1.16 5.00 14.41
N LYS A 188 1.19 4.98 13.07
CA LYS A 188 1.04 6.20 12.27
C LYS A 188 -0.38 6.79 12.32
N PHE A 189 -1.40 5.94 12.34
CA PHE A 189 -2.81 6.31 12.24
C PHE A 189 -3.62 5.80 13.45
N ILE A 190 -2.99 5.79 14.64
CA ILE A 190 -3.57 5.17 15.83
C ILE A 190 -4.93 5.75 16.18
N LYS A 191 -5.09 7.08 16.05
CA LYS A 191 -6.35 7.76 16.35
C LYS A 191 -7.46 7.30 15.41
N GLU A 192 -7.15 7.25 14.11
CA GLU A 192 -8.10 6.85 13.08
C GLU A 192 -8.53 5.38 13.24
N PHE A 193 -7.60 4.49 13.59
CA PHE A 193 -7.91 3.08 13.85
C PHE A 193 -8.69 2.86 15.15
N GLU A 194 -8.34 3.56 16.24
CA GLU A 194 -9.06 3.52 17.51
C GLU A 194 -10.50 4.05 17.36
N GLU A 195 -10.68 5.19 16.68
CA GLU A 195 -12.00 5.78 16.40
C GLU A 195 -12.87 4.87 15.52
N ALA A 196 -12.28 4.22 14.52
CA ALA A 196 -12.97 3.28 13.66
C ALA A 196 -13.16 1.88 14.29
N GLY A 197 -12.54 1.62 15.45
CA GLY A 197 -12.52 0.30 16.08
C GLY A 197 -12.00 -0.79 15.12
N SER A 198 -10.95 -0.51 14.34
CA SER A 198 -10.45 -1.40 13.29
C SER A 198 -8.92 -1.51 13.31
N GLU A 199 -8.36 -2.43 12.52
CA GLU A 199 -6.92 -2.69 12.41
C GLU A 199 -6.46 -2.47 10.95
N PRO A 200 -5.17 -2.19 10.70
CA PRO A 200 -4.69 -1.99 9.35
C PRO A 200 -4.90 -3.22 8.47
N SER A 201 -5.53 -3.01 7.31
CA SER A 201 -5.79 -4.01 6.28
C SER A 201 -4.52 -4.31 5.46
N ILE A 202 -3.50 -4.84 6.12
CA ILE A 202 -2.19 -5.21 5.57
C ILE A 202 -1.99 -6.71 5.78
N GLY A 203 -1.61 -7.46 4.75
CA GLY A 203 -1.34 -8.90 4.87
C GLY A 203 -2.59 -9.80 4.90
N ASN A 204 -3.80 -9.24 4.82
CA ASN A 204 -5.01 -10.03 4.64
C ASN A 204 -5.08 -10.55 3.21
N ARG A 205 -4.98 -11.88 3.03
CA ARG A 205 -5.14 -12.55 1.73
C ARG A 205 -6.60 -12.63 1.27
N GLN A 206 -7.53 -12.15 2.07
CA GLN A 206 -8.96 -12.12 1.78
C GLN A 206 -9.48 -10.71 2.06
N GLY A 207 -10.03 -10.07 1.03
CA GLY A 207 -11.02 -9.03 1.25
C GLY A 207 -12.21 -9.64 2.00
N ASN A 208 -12.75 -8.90 2.94
CA ASN A 208 -13.86 -9.22 3.84
C ASN A 208 -13.52 -10.19 4.99
N ALA A 209 -13.18 -9.59 6.12
CA ALA A 209 -13.76 -10.01 7.39
C ALA A 209 -14.57 -8.81 7.90
N THR A 210 -15.82 -8.72 7.47
CA THR A 210 -16.85 -7.96 8.17
C THR A 210 -16.82 -8.43 9.61
N LYS A 211 -16.62 -7.51 10.57
CA LYS A 211 -16.83 -7.81 11.97
C LYS A 211 -18.32 -8.06 12.16
N GLU A 212 -18.72 -9.31 12.34
CA GLU A 212 -19.93 -9.63 13.09
C GLU A 212 -19.59 -9.48 14.58
N ASN A 213 -20.21 -8.48 15.20
CA ASN A 213 -20.73 -8.49 16.56
C ASN A 213 -21.68 -7.29 16.71
#